data_AF-A0A9D8X4H3-F1
#
_entry.id   AF-A0A9D8X4H3-F1
#
_cell.length_a   1.000
_cell.length_b   1.000
_cell.length_c   1.000
_cell.angle_alpha   90.00
_cell.angle_beta   90.00
_cell.angle_gamma   90.00
#
_symmetry.space_group_name_H-M   'P 1'
#
loop_
_entity.id
_entity.type
_entity.pdbx_description
1 polymer ?
#
loop_
_entity_poly.entity_id
_entity_poly.type
_entity_poly.pdbx_seq_one_letter_code
_entity_poly.pdbx_strand_id
1 'polypeptide(L)'
;MAYKIQMIDCFAKDDVNLYDEIRELTTPCNASYAERSRWLDETFFPGLKDGSRKIVIALDEAGKLAGVSLLKDAKEEKKICCLFIRQDCRGHGIGGKLIQKSLEALDTDKPLLTVSDRNYPQFAKLMKLHGFKFSYKKKGAYQENDTEYYFNNQATEILQKEILAPLFAGSFRKKR
;
A
#
# COMPACT_ATOMS: atom_id res chain seq x y z
N MET A 1 12.11 19.22 -8.23
CA MET A 1 10.67 19.36 -7.99
C MET A 1 10.43 19.43 -6.49
N ALA A 2 9.91 20.54 -5.98
CA ALA A 2 9.39 20.59 -4.63
C ALA A 2 7.96 20.02 -4.58
N TYR A 3 7.56 19.55 -3.40
CA TYR A 3 6.22 19.03 -3.14
C TYR A 3 5.91 19.13 -1.66
N LYS A 4 4.62 19.14 -1.32
CA LYS A 4 4.13 19.11 0.05
C LYS A 4 3.40 17.79 0.30
N ILE A 5 3.68 17.15 1.43
CA ILE A 5 2.91 15.99 1.89
C ILE A 5 1.82 16.44 2.85
N GLN A 6 0.62 15.89 2.70
CA GLN A 6 -0.51 16.13 3.61
C GLN A 6 -1.19 14.81 3.96
N MET A 7 -1.76 14.73 5.16
CA MET A 7 -2.55 13.60 5.62
C MET A 7 -4.01 14.02 5.68
N ILE A 8 -4.90 13.15 5.20
CA ILE A 8 -6.34 13.29 5.29
C ILE A 8 -6.85 12.07 6.07
N ASP A 9 -7.29 12.31 7.30
CA ASP A 9 -7.72 11.29 8.26
C ASP A 9 -9.18 11.46 8.71
N CYS A 10 -9.88 12.44 8.14
CA CYS A 10 -11.30 12.65 8.33
C CYS A 10 -12.00 12.87 6.98
N PHE A 11 -13.26 12.45 6.90
CA PHE A 11 -14.08 12.71 5.74
C PHE A 11 -14.59 14.16 5.75
N ALA A 12 -14.15 14.98 4.80
CA ALA A 12 -14.76 16.28 4.52
C ALA A 12 -15.62 16.20 3.25
N LYS A 13 -16.88 16.66 3.33
CA LYS A 13 -17.77 16.74 2.17
C LYS A 13 -17.32 17.78 1.15
N ASP A 14 -16.65 18.84 1.60
CA ASP A 14 -16.21 19.95 0.76
C ASP A 14 -14.96 19.61 -0.06
N ASP A 15 -14.29 18.49 0.24
CA ASP A 15 -13.11 17.97 -0.48
C ASP A 15 -13.48 17.18 -1.75
N VAL A 16 -14.65 17.45 -2.36
CA VAL A 16 -15.11 16.75 -3.58
C VAL A 16 -14.03 16.75 -4.66
N ASN A 17 -13.39 17.91 -4.89
CA ASN A 17 -12.33 18.07 -5.88
C ASN A 17 -11.13 17.14 -5.62
N LEU A 18 -10.76 16.93 -4.35
CA LEU A 18 -9.65 16.05 -4.00
C LEU A 18 -9.98 14.59 -4.30
N TYR A 19 -11.19 14.15 -3.94
CA TYR A 19 -11.60 12.77 -4.22
C TYR A 19 -11.68 12.51 -5.73
N ASP A 20 -12.13 13.49 -6.51
CA ASP A 20 -12.12 13.43 -7.97
C ASP A 20 -10.70 13.37 -8.53
N GLU A 21 -9.78 14.19 -8.04
CA GLU A 21 -8.36 14.12 -8.42
C GLU A 21 -7.74 12.75 -8.09
N ILE A 22 -8.09 12.15 -6.94
CA ILE A 22 -7.64 10.80 -6.57
C ILE A 22 -8.23 9.75 -7.52
N ARG A 23 -9.51 9.87 -7.89
CA ARG A 23 -10.16 8.96 -8.85
C ARG A 23 -9.46 9.02 -10.19
N GLU A 24 -9.23 10.22 -10.71
CA GLU A 24 -8.55 10.47 -11.98
C GLU A 24 -7.12 9.94 -11.95
N LEU A 25 -6.33 10.35 -10.96
CA LEU A 25 -4.92 9.94 -10.83
C LEU A 25 -4.75 8.42 -10.79
N THR A 26 -5.67 7.72 -10.13
CA THR A 26 -5.60 6.25 -9.97
C THR A 26 -6.37 5.47 -11.04
N THR A 27 -6.92 6.14 -12.05
CA THR A 27 -7.59 5.50 -13.20
C THR A 27 -6.76 4.40 -13.88
N PRO A 28 -5.43 4.55 -14.06
CA PRO A 28 -4.61 3.50 -14.66
C PRO A 28 -4.66 2.15 -13.91
N CYS A 29 -5.03 2.16 -12.62
CA CYS A 29 -5.20 0.93 -11.84
C CYS A 29 -6.43 0.10 -12.27
N ASN A 30 -7.38 0.65 -13.03
CA ASN A 30 -8.55 -0.08 -13.55
C ASN A 30 -8.13 -1.29 -14.40
N ALA A 31 -6.97 -1.22 -15.07
CA ALA A 31 -6.44 -2.32 -15.87
C ALA A 31 -6.10 -3.57 -15.03
N SER A 32 -5.83 -3.41 -13.73
CA SER A 32 -5.55 -4.50 -12.79
C SER A 32 -6.71 -4.75 -11.81
N TYR A 33 -7.55 -3.75 -11.58
CA TYR A 33 -8.68 -3.82 -10.64
C TYR A 33 -9.88 -3.03 -11.19
N ALA A 34 -10.73 -3.70 -11.98
CA ALA A 34 -11.87 -3.07 -12.67
C ALA A 34 -12.87 -2.40 -11.71
N GLU A 35 -13.10 -3.02 -10.55
CA GLU A 35 -14.02 -2.51 -9.51
C GLU A 35 -13.45 -1.38 -8.65
N ARG A 36 -12.27 -0.83 -9.00
CA ARG A 36 -11.59 0.20 -8.19
C ARG A 36 -12.48 1.40 -7.92
N SER A 37 -13.14 1.95 -8.95
CA SER A 37 -13.98 3.16 -8.77
C SER A 37 -15.09 2.90 -7.76
N ARG A 38 -15.80 1.77 -7.92
CA ARG A 38 -16.83 1.33 -6.98
C ARG A 38 -16.28 1.14 -5.57
N TRP A 39 -15.11 0.50 -5.44
CA TRP A 39 -14.45 0.32 -4.15
C TRP A 39 -14.05 1.64 -3.50
N LEU A 40 -13.57 2.62 -4.26
CA LEU A 40 -13.27 3.96 -3.73
C LEU A 40 -14.53 4.60 -3.14
N ASP A 41 -15.63 4.59 -3.88
CA ASP A 41 -16.85 5.31 -3.54
C ASP A 41 -17.67 4.62 -2.45
N GLU A 42 -17.82 3.30 -2.54
CA GLU A 42 -18.69 2.53 -1.64
C GLU A 42 -17.95 2.02 -0.40
N THR A 43 -16.62 1.92 -0.44
CA THR A 43 -15.84 1.31 0.66
C THR A 43 -14.75 2.22 1.21
N PHE A 44 -13.89 2.80 0.36
CA PHE A 44 -12.70 3.50 0.84
C PHE A 44 -13.03 4.88 1.43
N PHE A 45 -13.65 5.78 0.66
CA PHE A 45 -13.97 7.12 1.14
C PHE A 45 -14.97 7.12 2.32
N PRO A 46 -15.99 6.24 2.38
CA PRO A 46 -16.83 6.12 3.57
C PRO A 46 -16.04 5.74 4.83
N GLY A 47 -15.00 4.92 4.71
CA GLY A 47 -14.13 4.53 5.83
C GLY A 47 -13.24 5.66 6.38
N LEU A 48 -13.22 6.84 5.76
CA LEU A 48 -12.63 8.03 6.37
C LEU A 48 -13.48 8.57 7.53
N LYS A 49 -14.78 8.22 7.59
CA LYS A 49 -15.69 8.69 8.65
C LYS A 49 -15.49 7.96 9.98
N ASP A 50 -15.16 6.68 9.91
CA ASP A 50 -14.93 5.82 11.08
C ASP A 50 -13.43 5.65 11.40
N GLY A 51 -12.56 6.33 10.65
CA GLY A 51 -11.11 6.28 10.81
C GLY A 51 -10.47 4.97 10.33
N SER A 52 -11.23 4.04 9.77
CA SER A 52 -10.70 2.78 9.24
C SER A 52 -9.89 2.96 7.95
N ARG A 53 -9.96 4.14 7.33
CA ARG A 53 -9.16 4.55 6.19
C ARG A 53 -8.48 5.88 6.47
N LYS A 54 -7.32 6.07 5.86
CA LYS A 54 -6.54 7.31 5.88
C LYS A 54 -5.95 7.53 4.49
N ILE A 55 -5.68 8.77 4.12
CA ILE A 55 -5.03 9.12 2.86
C ILE A 55 -3.79 9.95 3.17
N VAL A 56 -2.70 9.67 2.48
CA VAL A 56 -1.54 10.56 2.42
C VAL A 56 -1.41 11.04 0.98
N ILE A 57 -1.38 12.35 0.77
CA ILE A 57 -1.25 12.95 -0.56
C ILE A 57 0.06 13.71 -0.68
N ALA A 58 0.58 13.78 -1.92
CA ALA A 58 1.63 14.69 -2.32
C ALA A 58 1.06 15.71 -3.30
N LEU A 59 1.23 16.99 -3.01
CA LEU A 59 0.87 18.09 -3.90
C LEU A 59 2.14 18.71 -4.48
N ASP A 60 2.12 19.03 -5.77
CA ASP A 60 3.21 19.78 -6.40
C ASP A 60 3.17 21.27 -6.01
N GLU A 61 4.12 22.05 -6.53
CA GLU A 61 4.26 23.49 -6.27
C GLU A 61 3.02 24.30 -6.69
N ALA A 62 2.25 23.82 -7.67
CA ALA A 62 1.00 24.42 -8.12
C ALA A 62 -0.21 23.95 -7.30
N GLY A 63 -0.01 23.08 -6.31
CA GLY A 63 -1.07 22.52 -5.48
C GLY A 63 -1.81 21.33 -6.12
N LYS A 64 -1.36 20.81 -7.27
CA LYS A 64 -2.01 19.69 -7.96
C LYS A 64 -1.54 18.35 -7.41
N LEU A 65 -2.42 17.35 -7.37
CA LEU A 65 -2.11 16.02 -6.86
C LEU A 65 -0.99 15.33 -7.67
N ALA A 66 0.18 15.20 -7.05
CA ALA A 66 1.38 14.56 -7.61
C ALA A 66 1.48 13.08 -7.24
N GLY A 67 0.85 12.67 -6.14
CA GLY A 67 0.82 11.28 -5.71
C GLY A 67 -0.11 11.05 -4.54
N VAL A 68 -0.48 9.79 -4.31
CA VAL A 68 -1.38 9.37 -3.25
C VAL A 68 -0.98 8.03 -2.68
N SER A 69 -1.14 7.87 -1.37
CA SER A 69 -1.14 6.60 -0.65
C SER A 69 -2.48 6.43 0.05
N LEU A 70 -3.22 5.38 -0.33
CA LEU A 70 -4.48 4.99 0.29
C LEU A 70 -4.19 3.94 1.36
N LEU A 71 -4.70 4.15 2.58
CA LEU A 71 -4.37 3.36 3.75
C LEU A 71 -5.62 2.73 4.35
N LYS A 72 -5.47 1.49 4.81
CA LYS A 72 -6.41 0.82 5.69
C LYS A 72 -5.79 0.71 7.08
N ASP A 73 -6.51 1.21 8.07
CA ASP A 73 -6.11 1.22 9.47
C ASP A 73 -7.21 0.57 10.31
N ALA A 74 -7.23 -0.75 10.29
CA ALA A 74 -8.14 -1.55 11.10
C ALA A 74 -7.34 -2.36 12.12
N LYS A 75 -8.00 -2.78 13.21
CA LYS A 75 -7.36 -3.59 14.26
C LYS A 75 -6.74 -4.87 13.71
N GLU A 76 -7.39 -5.47 12.72
CA GLU A 76 -6.99 -6.72 12.09
C GLU A 76 -6.01 -6.53 10.93
N GLU A 77 -5.93 -5.33 10.34
CA GLU A 77 -5.11 -5.07 9.15
C GLU A 77 -4.69 -3.59 9.06
N LYS A 78 -3.38 -3.38 9.10
CA LYS A 78 -2.72 -2.13 8.70
C LYS A 78 -2.10 -2.33 7.31
N LYS A 79 -2.61 -1.62 6.29
CA LYS A 79 -2.24 -1.85 4.89
C LYS A 79 -2.09 -0.58 4.09
N ILE A 80 -1.04 -0.51 3.25
CA ILE A 80 -0.97 0.41 2.11
C ILE A 80 -1.67 -0.28 0.94
N CYS A 81 -2.90 0.14 0.63
CA CYS A 81 -3.73 -0.56 -0.36
C CYS A 81 -3.61 0.03 -1.77
N CYS A 82 -3.17 1.28 -1.90
CA CYS A 82 -2.79 1.88 -3.18
C CYS A 82 -1.66 2.88 -2.93
N LEU A 83 -0.66 2.86 -3.80
CA LEU A 83 0.38 3.89 -3.86
C LEU A 83 0.56 4.26 -5.33
N PHE A 84 0.30 5.51 -5.66
CA PHE A 84 0.36 5.97 -7.05
C PHE A 84 1.02 7.34 -7.14
N ILE A 85 1.90 7.51 -8.13
CA ILE A 85 2.61 8.77 -8.40
C ILE A 85 2.36 9.13 -9.86
N ARG A 86 1.95 10.38 -10.07
CA ARG A 86 1.73 10.97 -11.39
C ARG A 86 3.02 10.87 -12.21
N GLN A 87 2.93 10.50 -13.48
CA GLN A 87 4.08 10.02 -14.25
C GLN A 87 5.20 11.06 -14.37
N ASP A 88 4.85 12.32 -14.62
CA ASP A 88 5.74 13.50 -14.67
C ASP A 88 6.44 13.79 -13.33
N CYS A 89 5.88 13.32 -12.22
CA CYS A 89 6.38 13.57 -10.87
C CYS A 89 7.30 12.44 -10.35
N ARG A 90 7.42 11.33 -11.09
CA ARG A 90 8.25 10.18 -10.68
C ARG A 90 9.75 10.54 -10.70
N GLY A 91 10.53 9.81 -9.91
CA GLY A 91 11.99 10.04 -9.80
C GLY A 91 12.41 11.13 -8.80
N HIS A 92 11.46 11.88 -8.23
CA HIS A 92 11.74 12.99 -7.30
C HIS A 92 11.62 12.62 -5.80
N GLY A 93 11.62 11.33 -5.47
CA GLY A 93 11.55 10.85 -4.08
C GLY A 93 10.15 10.86 -3.45
N ILE A 94 9.11 11.30 -4.17
CA ILE A 94 7.72 11.37 -3.69
C ILE A 94 7.24 10.03 -3.13
N GLY A 95 7.47 8.92 -3.86
CA GLY A 95 7.06 7.59 -3.42
C GLY A 95 7.66 7.19 -2.07
N GLY A 96 8.92 7.55 -1.81
CA GLY A 96 9.58 7.31 -0.52
C GLY A 96 8.97 8.13 0.61
N LYS A 97 8.64 9.39 0.35
CA LYS A 97 7.98 10.25 1.34
C LYS A 97 6.54 9.83 1.63
N LEU A 98 5.80 9.40 0.61
CA LEU A 98 4.48 8.82 0.78
C LEU A 98 4.55 7.57 1.67
N ILE A 99 5.45 6.61 1.38
CA ILE A 99 5.60 5.43 2.26
C ILE A 99 5.97 5.85 3.67
N GLN A 100 6.99 6.71 3.86
CA GLN A 100 7.40 7.18 5.18
C GLN A 100 6.20 7.71 5.99
N LYS A 101 5.39 8.57 5.38
CA LYS A 101 4.20 9.14 6.02
C LYS A 101 3.09 8.13 6.22
N SER A 102 2.96 7.13 5.36
CA SER A 102 2.05 6.00 5.56
C SER A 102 2.43 5.12 6.75
N LEU A 103 3.72 4.90 7.00
CA LEU A 103 4.21 4.17 8.18
C LEU A 103 3.86 4.93 9.47
N GLU A 104 4.10 6.24 9.48
CA GLU A 104 3.74 7.13 10.60
C GLU A 104 2.22 7.12 10.83
N ALA A 105 1.42 7.29 9.77
CA ALA A 105 -0.04 7.35 9.86
C ALA A 105 -0.69 6.04 10.30
N LEU A 106 -0.10 4.90 9.91
CA LEU A 106 -0.53 3.57 10.33
C LEU A 106 0.07 3.16 11.68
N ASP A 107 0.99 3.91 12.27
CA ASP A 107 1.70 3.53 13.49
C ASP A 107 2.26 2.08 13.41
N THR A 108 3.00 1.81 12.32
CA THR A 108 3.71 0.54 12.12
C THR A 108 4.83 0.69 11.09
N ASP A 109 5.96 0.02 11.33
CA ASP A 109 7.08 -0.07 10.39
C ASP A 109 6.88 -1.14 9.31
N LYS A 110 5.88 -2.01 9.48
CA LYS A 110 5.63 -3.19 8.64
C LYS A 110 4.15 -3.31 8.25
N PRO A 111 3.54 -2.30 7.61
CA PRO A 111 2.20 -2.48 7.09
C PRO A 111 2.23 -3.54 6.00
N LEU A 112 1.10 -4.23 5.84
CA LEU A 112 0.90 -5.08 4.68
C LEU A 112 0.94 -4.21 3.43
N LEU A 113 1.60 -4.71 2.39
CA LEU A 113 1.54 -4.14 1.06
C LEU A 113 1.49 -5.28 0.06
N THR A 114 0.67 -5.12 -0.97
CA THR A 114 0.60 -6.05 -2.09
C THR A 114 0.90 -5.34 -3.39
N VAL A 115 1.54 -6.04 -4.33
CA VAL A 115 1.84 -5.53 -5.65
C VAL A 115 1.70 -6.64 -6.69
N SER A 116 1.12 -6.32 -7.84
CA SER A 116 1.07 -7.27 -8.95
C SER A 116 2.46 -7.51 -9.54
N ASP A 117 2.69 -8.70 -10.07
CA ASP A 117 3.97 -9.09 -10.70
C ASP A 117 4.40 -8.07 -11.78
N ARG A 118 3.44 -7.61 -12.59
CA ARG A 118 3.64 -6.58 -13.61
C ARG A 118 4.17 -5.26 -13.04
N ASN A 119 3.70 -4.87 -11.86
CA ASN A 119 4.08 -3.61 -11.23
C ASN A 119 5.30 -3.75 -10.31
N TYR A 120 5.64 -4.96 -9.86
CA TYR A 120 6.71 -5.20 -8.90
C TYR A 120 8.06 -4.55 -9.28
N PRO A 121 8.53 -4.57 -10.54
CA PRO A 121 9.79 -3.89 -10.91
C PRO A 121 9.80 -2.39 -10.58
N GLN A 122 8.64 -1.71 -10.68
CA GLN A 122 8.51 -0.28 -10.37
C GLN A 122 8.60 -0.02 -8.85
N PHE A 123 8.21 -1.00 -8.03
CA PHE A 123 8.16 -0.89 -6.58
C PHE A 123 9.41 -1.48 -5.89
N ALA A 124 10.17 -2.35 -6.54
CA ALA A 124 11.25 -3.12 -5.92
C ALA A 124 12.29 -2.25 -5.18
N LYS A 125 12.74 -1.15 -5.81
CA LYS A 125 13.69 -0.21 -5.17
C LYS A 125 13.07 0.45 -3.93
N LEU A 126 11.80 0.82 -4.03
CA LEU A 126 11.07 1.50 -2.97
C LEU A 126 10.81 0.56 -1.78
N MET A 127 10.38 -0.67 -2.05
CA MET A 127 10.21 -1.71 -1.04
C MET A 127 11.53 -2.02 -0.31
N LYS A 128 12.64 -2.14 -1.05
CA LYS A 128 13.97 -2.35 -0.47
C LYS A 128 14.39 -1.19 0.43
N LEU A 129 14.16 0.05 -0.01
CA LEU A 129 14.50 1.25 0.76
C LEU A 129 13.80 1.30 2.12
N HIS A 130 12.54 0.84 2.18
CA HIS A 130 11.74 0.83 3.41
C HIS A 130 11.73 -0.53 4.13
N GLY A 131 12.58 -1.48 3.72
CA GLY A 131 12.74 -2.76 4.43
C GLY A 131 11.53 -3.70 4.37
N PHE A 132 10.66 -3.57 3.36
CA PHE A 132 9.53 -4.50 3.17
C PHE A 132 10.05 -5.92 2.92
N LYS A 133 9.52 -6.88 3.68
CA LYS A 133 9.91 -8.29 3.60
C LYS A 133 8.90 -9.07 2.80
N PHE A 134 9.36 -9.76 1.76
CA PHE A 134 8.52 -10.68 1.00
C PHE A 134 7.95 -11.77 1.92
N SER A 135 6.67 -12.08 1.76
CA SER A 135 5.98 -13.12 2.52
C SER A 135 5.62 -14.30 1.62
N TYR A 136 4.79 -14.05 0.60
CA TYR A 136 4.36 -15.07 -0.37
C TYR A 136 3.83 -14.41 -1.64
N LYS A 137 3.55 -15.23 -2.67
CA LYS A 137 2.84 -14.81 -3.89
C LYS A 137 1.55 -15.61 -4.05
N LYS A 138 0.49 -14.98 -4.57
CA LYS A 138 -0.81 -15.61 -4.83
C LYS A 138 -1.24 -15.33 -6.27
N LYS A 139 -1.56 -16.38 -7.02
CA LYS A 139 -2.19 -16.26 -8.34
C LYS A 139 -3.69 -16.02 -8.18
N GLY A 140 -4.30 -15.23 -9.07
CA GLY A 140 -5.75 -15.03 -9.06
C GLY A 140 -6.25 -14.13 -7.93
N ALA A 141 -5.41 -13.23 -7.40
CA ALA A 141 -5.81 -12.36 -6.29
C ALA A 141 -6.85 -11.30 -6.71
N TYR A 142 -6.68 -10.74 -7.91
CA TYR A 142 -7.58 -9.76 -8.52
C TYR A 142 -8.01 -10.16 -9.93
N GLN A 143 -7.10 -10.71 -10.73
CA GLN A 143 -7.38 -11.30 -12.04
C GLN A 143 -6.81 -12.72 -12.10
N GLU A 144 -7.53 -13.63 -12.77
CA GLU A 144 -7.22 -15.07 -12.80
C GLU A 144 -5.77 -15.38 -13.22
N ASN A 145 -5.25 -14.62 -14.18
CA ASN A 145 -3.91 -14.83 -14.74
C ASN A 145 -2.81 -13.99 -14.09
N ASP A 146 -3.16 -13.09 -13.16
CA ASP A 146 -2.19 -12.24 -12.48
C ASP A 146 -1.68 -12.90 -11.18
N THR A 147 -0.42 -12.63 -10.87
CA THR A 147 0.20 -13.00 -9.60
C THR A 147 0.44 -11.76 -8.76
N GLU A 148 0.06 -11.82 -7.49
CA GLU A 148 0.22 -10.73 -6.52
C GLU A 148 1.27 -11.13 -5.48
N TYR A 149 2.23 -10.25 -5.21
CA TYR A 149 3.25 -10.41 -4.18
C TYR A 149 2.77 -9.75 -2.90
N TYR A 150 2.89 -10.45 -1.78
CA TYR A 150 2.52 -9.99 -0.46
C TYR A 150 3.78 -9.72 0.36
N PHE A 151 3.82 -8.57 1.02
CA PHE A 151 4.92 -8.14 1.87
C PHE A 151 4.42 -7.86 3.29
N ASN A 152 5.24 -8.17 4.29
CA ASN A 152 4.95 -7.97 5.72
C ASN A 152 3.62 -8.61 6.18
N ASN A 153 3.25 -9.76 5.64
CA ASN A 153 2.07 -10.48 6.10
C ASN A 153 2.33 -11.12 7.47
N GLN A 154 1.67 -10.60 8.52
CA GLN A 154 1.89 -11.04 9.91
C GLN A 154 1.65 -12.53 10.13
N ALA A 155 0.58 -13.10 9.56
CA ALA A 155 0.28 -14.53 9.70
C ALA A 155 1.41 -15.40 9.12
N THR A 156 2.00 -14.98 7.99
CA THR A 156 3.15 -15.67 7.40
C THR A 156 4.38 -15.55 8.29
N GLU A 157 4.63 -14.39 8.88
CA GLU A 157 5.76 -14.22 9.80
C GLU A 157 5.64 -15.09 11.06
N ILE A 158 4.43 -15.20 11.63
CA ILE A 158 4.14 -16.06 12.78
C ILE A 158 4.39 -17.52 12.41
N LEU A 159 3.82 -17.99 11.30
CA LEU A 159 4.03 -19.36 10.80
C LEU A 159 5.53 -19.69 10.62
N GLN A 160 6.30 -18.77 10.03
CA GLN A 160 7.73 -18.96 9.81
C GLN A 160 8.52 -19.02 11.12
N LYS A 161 8.26 -18.11 12.06
CA LYS A 161 9.03 -17.98 13.30
C LYS A 161 8.65 -19.03 14.35
N GLU A 162 7.37 -19.28 14.53
CA GLU A 162 6.87 -20.07 15.66
C GLU A 162 6.68 -21.54 15.32
N ILE A 163 6.43 -21.87 14.05
CA ILE A 163 6.15 -23.25 13.63
C ILE A 163 7.31 -23.79 12.80
N LEU A 164 7.65 -23.14 11.68
CA LEU A 164 8.61 -23.70 10.74
C LEU A 164 10.05 -23.67 11.27
N ALA A 165 10.53 -22.55 11.80
CA ALA A 165 11.90 -22.43 12.29
C ALA A 165 12.25 -23.45 13.41
N PRO A 166 11.39 -23.68 14.43
CA PRO A 166 11.64 -24.73 15.42
C PRO A 166 11.65 -26.15 14.84
N LEU A 167 10.74 -26.46 13.91
CA LEU A 167 10.68 -27.78 13.26
C LEU A 167 11.98 -28.09 12.50
N PHE A 168 12.55 -27.11 11.81
CA PHE A 168 13.82 -27.28 11.09
C PHE A 168 15.05 -27.23 12.01
N ALA A 169 14.99 -26.56 13.16
CA ALA A 169 16.08 -26.59 14.15
C ALA A 169 16.19 -27.96 14.86
N GLY A 170 15.06 -28.67 15.02
CA GLY A 170 15.01 -30.00 15.64
C GLY A 170 15.49 -31.15 14.73
N SER A 171 15.41 -31.01 13.40
CA SER A 171 15.77 -32.08 12.46
C SER A 171 17.28 -32.35 12.37
N PHE A 172 18.12 -31.40 12.79
CA PHE A 172 19.59 -31.57 12.85
C PHE A 172 20.11 -32.20 14.16
N ARG A 173 19.24 -32.41 15.16
CA ARG A 173 19.65 -33.00 16.46
C ARG A 173 19.60 -34.54 16.51
N LYS A 174 19.18 -35.23 15.44
CA LYS A 174 19.15 -36.71 15.34
C LYS A 174 20.24 -37.27 14.42
N LYS A 175 21.51 -37.00 14.73
CA LYS A 175 22.66 -37.80 14.29
C LYS A 175 23.78 -37.69 15.33
N ARG A 176 23.65 -38.45 16.41
CA ARG A 176 24.74 -38.88 17.29
C ARG A 176 24.44 -40.29 17.77
#